data_AF-A0A4Q5XW94-F1
#
_entry.id   AF-A0A4Q5XW94-F1
#
_cell.length_a   1.000
_cell.length_b   1.000
_cell.length_c   1.000
_cell.angle_alpha   90.00
_cell.angle_beta   90.00
_cell.angle_gamma   90.00
#
_symmetry.space_group_name_H-M   'P 1'
#
loop_
_entity.id
_entity.type
_entity.pdbx_description
1 polymer ?
#
loop_
_entity_poly.entity_id
_entity_poly.type
_entity_poly.pdbx_seq_one_letter_code
_entity_poly.pdbx_strand_id
1 'polypeptide(L)'
;MQKLKRWLYAFAILIFSALLVAFAYDVEQGTPIGLSSTQAGRQEMLMAVASFLGLKGSIVIALLATALGFYYAISQHFKKR
;
A
#
# COMPACT_ATOMS: atom_id res chain seq x y z
N MET A 1 10.93 -18.32 -12.52
CA MET A 1 10.70 -17.89 -11.12
C MET A 1 10.85 -16.38 -10.86
N GLN A 2 11.88 -15.69 -11.37
CA GLN A 2 12.07 -14.25 -11.10
C GLN A 2 10.92 -13.34 -11.58
N LYS A 3 10.31 -13.64 -12.74
CA LYS A 3 9.16 -12.87 -13.26
C LYS A 3 7.93 -12.96 -12.33
N LEU A 4 7.63 -14.15 -11.80
CA LEU A 4 6.49 -14.40 -10.92
C LEU A 4 6.65 -13.67 -9.57
N LYS A 5 7.84 -13.75 -8.95
CA LYS A 5 8.15 -12.99 -7.73
C LYS A 5 8.02 -11.48 -7.93
N ARG A 6 8.36 -10.98 -9.13
CA ARG A 6 8.29 -9.55 -9.45
C ARG A 6 6.86 -9.03 -9.57
N TRP A 7 5.99 -9.78 -10.24
CA TRP A 7 4.56 -9.47 -10.27
C TRP A 7 3.92 -9.57 -8.89
N LEU A 8 4.34 -10.55 -8.07
CA LEU A 8 3.89 -10.67 -6.69
C LEU A 8 4.21 -9.41 -5.87
N TYR A 9 5.41 -8.83 -6.03
CA TYR A 9 5.75 -7.57 -5.37
C TYR A 9 4.90 -6.39 -5.87
N ALA A 10 4.63 -6.30 -7.17
CA ALA A 10 3.75 -5.26 -7.71
C ALA A 10 2.33 -5.36 -7.14
N PHE A 11 1.78 -6.59 -7.04
CA PHE A 11 0.49 -6.84 -6.39
C PHE A 11 0.52 -6.51 -4.90
N ALA A 12 1.59 -6.86 -4.18
CA ALA A 12 1.73 -6.53 -2.76
C ALA A 12 1.76 -5.02 -2.53
N ILE A 13 2.49 -4.27 -3.36
CA ILE A 13 2.54 -2.80 -3.31
C ILE A 13 1.16 -2.20 -3.60
N LEU A 14 0.43 -2.75 -4.57
CA LEU A 14 -0.90 -2.29 -4.93
C LEU A 14 -1.90 -2.50 -3.79
N ILE A 15 -1.91 -3.71 -3.19
CA ILE A 15 -2.77 -4.03 -2.04
C ILE A 15 -2.42 -3.13 -0.86
N PHE A 16 -1.13 -2.97 -0.55
CA PHE A 16 -0.67 -2.09 0.51
C PHE A 16 -1.13 -0.63 0.30
N SER A 17 -0.99 -0.12 -0.93
CA SER A 17 -1.39 1.24 -1.30
C SER A 17 -2.89 1.45 -1.16
N ALA A 18 -3.69 0.49 -1.61
CA ALA A 18 -5.15 0.53 -1.48
C ALA A 18 -5.59 0.52 0.00
N LEU A 19 -4.99 -0.35 0.82
CA LEU A 19 -5.26 -0.41 2.25
C LEU A 19 -4.87 0.89 2.93
N LEU A 20 -3.69 1.45 2.66
CA LEU A 20 -3.25 2.69 3.28
C LEU A 20 -4.25 3.84 3.06
N VAL A 21 -4.75 3.99 1.84
CA VAL A 21 -5.76 5.02 1.51
C VAL A 21 -7.10 4.72 2.18
N ALA A 22 -7.55 3.47 2.19
CA ALA A 22 -8.80 3.09 2.85
C ALA A 22 -8.74 3.37 4.36
N PHE A 23 -7.65 3.00 5.03
CA PHE A 23 -7.44 3.30 6.45
C PHE A 23 -7.39 4.80 6.72
N ALA A 24 -6.73 5.58 5.86
CA ALA A 24 -6.67 7.04 6.02
C ALA A 24 -8.04 7.70 5.85
N TYR A 25 -8.86 7.17 4.94
CA TYR A 25 -10.24 7.59 4.75
C TYR A 25 -11.12 7.24 5.95
N ASP A 26 -11.00 6.03 6.48
CA ASP A 26 -11.75 5.60 7.66
C ASP A 26 -11.36 6.42 8.91
N VAL A 27 -10.06 6.68 9.08
CA VAL A 27 -9.58 7.58 10.15
C VAL A 27 -10.15 8.99 10.00
N GLU A 28 -10.19 9.55 8.80
CA GLU A 28 -10.71 10.89 8.56
C GLU A 28 -12.24 10.98 8.77
N GLN A 29 -12.97 9.91 8.46
CA GLN A 29 -14.41 9.83 8.73
C GLN A 29 -14.75 9.48 10.18
N GLY A 30 -13.75 9.16 11.01
CA GLY A 30 -13.97 8.70 12.37
C GLY A 30 -14.70 7.35 12.44
N THR A 31 -14.62 6.54 11.37
CA THR A 31 -15.21 5.19 11.38
C THR A 31 -14.41 4.29 12.32
N PRO A 32 -15.09 3.55 13.23
CA PRO A 32 -14.41 2.66 14.15
C PRO A 32 -13.84 1.47 13.38
N ILE A 33 -12.52 1.42 13.26
CA ILE A 33 -11.80 0.32 12.62
C ILE A 33 -11.69 -0.82 13.62
N GLY A 34 -12.40 -1.92 13.36
CA GLY A 34 -12.29 -3.14 14.16
C GLY A 34 -10.89 -3.75 14.05
N LEU A 35 -10.17 -3.82 15.17
CA LEU A 35 -8.88 -4.48 15.24
C LEU A 35 -9.04 -5.98 15.00
N SER A 36 -8.30 -6.51 14.04
CA SER A 36 -8.18 -7.94 13.77
C SER A 36 -7.48 -8.61 14.95
N SER A 37 -8.14 -9.61 15.54
CA SER A 37 -7.58 -10.41 16.65
C SER A 37 -6.29 -11.15 16.29
N THR A 38 -6.00 -11.33 15.00
CA THR A 38 -4.82 -12.07 14.51
C THR A 38 -3.70 -11.19 13.96
N GLN A 39 -3.97 -9.90 13.69
CA GLN A 39 -3.01 -8.98 13.05
C GLN A 39 -3.03 -7.56 13.64
N ALA A 40 -3.53 -7.41 14.87
CA ALA A 40 -3.71 -6.12 15.56
C ALA A 40 -2.51 -5.18 15.41
N GLY A 41 -1.28 -5.64 15.71
CA GLY A 41 -0.09 -4.78 15.62
C GLY A 41 0.24 -4.27 14.22
N ARG A 42 -0.09 -5.02 13.15
CA ARG A 42 0.11 -4.54 11.76
C ARG A 42 -0.94 -3.51 11.37
N GLN A 43 -2.18 -3.70 11.82
CA GLN A 43 -3.25 -2.74 11.62
C GLN A 43 -3.01 -1.44 12.38
N GLU A 44 -2.56 -1.51 13.64
CA GLU A 44 -2.20 -0.34 14.43
C GLU A 44 -1.09 0.48 13.75
N MET A 45 -0.08 -0.18 13.19
CA MET A 45 1.00 0.52 12.48
C MET A 45 0.47 1.19 11.20
N LEU A 46 -0.40 0.53 10.44
CA LEU A 46 -1.06 1.09 9.26
C LEU A 46 -1.95 2.28 9.62
N MET A 47 -2.73 2.16 10.70
CA MET A 47 -3.55 3.26 11.23
C MET A 47 -2.69 4.42 11.70
N ALA A 48 -1.58 4.18 12.40
CA ALA A 48 -0.68 5.23 12.85
C ALA A 48 -0.07 5.99 11.67
N VAL A 49 0.37 5.27 10.63
CA VAL A 49 0.91 5.87 9.40
C VAL A 49 -0.18 6.65 8.66
N ALA A 50 -1.38 6.09 8.54
CA ALA A 50 -2.53 6.74 7.91
C ALA A 50 -2.96 8.02 8.65
N SER A 51 -3.02 7.98 9.98
CA SER A 51 -3.32 9.14 10.84
C SER A 51 -2.24 10.21 10.75
N PHE A 52 -0.96 9.82 10.72
CA PHE A 52 0.16 10.76 10.62
C PHE A 52 0.20 11.46 9.25
N LEU A 53 -0.05 10.73 8.17
CA LEU A 53 -0.04 11.26 6.81
C LEU A 53 -1.35 11.98 6.44
N GLY A 54 -2.46 11.63 7.10
CA GLY A 54 -3.81 11.99 6.68
C GLY A 54 -4.18 11.38 5.32
N LEU A 55 -5.40 11.64 4.86
CA LEU A 55 -5.90 11.11 3.57
C LEU A 55 -5.06 11.61 2.38
N LYS A 56 -4.78 12.91 2.33
CA LYS A 56 -4.02 13.50 1.22
C LYS A 56 -2.59 12.95 1.14
N GLY A 57 -1.88 12.83 2.27
CA GLY A 57 -0.54 12.26 2.31
C GLY A 57 -0.53 10.77 1.95
N SER A 58 -1.54 10.03 2.43
CA SER A 58 -1.71 8.61 2.11
C SER A 58 -1.97 8.38 0.61
N ILE A 59 -2.79 9.21 -0.03
CA ILE A 59 -3.03 9.15 -1.49
C ILE A 59 -1.75 9.42 -2.28
N VAL A 60 -0.97 10.44 -1.89
CA VAL A 60 0.29 10.77 -2.58
C VAL A 60 1.29 9.62 -2.48
N ILE A 61 1.46 9.03 -1.29
CA ILE A 61 2.38 7.90 -1.11
C ILE A 61 1.88 6.66 -1.85
N ALA A 62 0.58 6.38 -1.82
CA ALA A 62 -0.02 5.26 -2.55
C ALA A 62 0.21 5.38 -4.06
N LEU A 63 0.01 6.57 -4.63
CA LEU A 63 0.27 6.84 -6.05
C LEU A 63 1.75 6.66 -6.39
N LEU A 64 2.67 7.24 -5.59
CA LEU A 64 4.11 7.13 -5.82
C LEU A 64 4.59 5.68 -5.71
N ALA A 65 4.18 4.95 -4.66
CA ALA A 65 4.57 3.57 -4.46
C ALA A 65 4.07 2.67 -5.59
N THR A 66 2.82 2.87 -6.02
CA THR A 66 2.22 2.13 -7.14
C THR A 66 2.93 2.45 -8.45
N ALA A 67 3.13 3.73 -8.77
CA ALA A 67 3.79 4.15 -10.01
C ALA A 67 5.24 3.66 -10.09
N LEU A 68 6.03 3.80 -9.02
CA LEU A 68 7.40 3.30 -8.96
C LEU A 68 7.46 1.77 -9.01
N GLY A 69 6.54 1.08 -8.32
CA GLY A 69 6.43 -0.37 -8.34
C GLY A 69 6.15 -0.91 -9.74
N PHE A 70 5.19 -0.31 -10.46
CA PHE A 70 4.90 -0.65 -11.85
C PHE A 70 6.04 -0.29 -12.79
N TYR A 71 6.63 0.91 -12.67
CA TYR A 71 7.78 1.31 -13.48
C TYR A 71 8.95 0.36 -13.32
N TYR A 72 9.26 -0.07 -12.09
CA TYR A 72 10.30 -1.06 -11.84
C TYR A 72 9.95 -2.43 -12.43
N ALA A 73 8.70 -2.88 -12.26
CA ALA A 73 8.23 -4.14 -12.83
C ALA A 73 8.27 -4.16 -14.36
N ILE A 74 7.98 -3.03 -15.01
CA ILE A 74 7.95 -2.85 -16.47
C ILE A 74 9.35 -2.64 -17.04
N SER A 75 10.16 -1.72 -16.51
CA SER A 75 11.52 -1.44 -17.01
C SER A 75 12.42 -2.70 -16.99
N GLN A 76 12.32 -3.50 -15.94
CA GLN A 76 13.01 -4.80 -15.84
C GLN A 76 12.38 -5.88 -16.73
N HIS A 77 11.20 -5.67 -17.31
CA HIS A 77 10.64 -6.54 -18.34
C HIS A 77 11.30 -6.28 -19.70
N PHE A 78 11.57 -5.02 -20.01
CA PHE A 78 12.20 -4.58 -21.25
C PHE A 78 13.72 -4.73 -21.23
N LYS A 79 14.39 -4.54 -20.09
CA LYS A 79 15.86 -4.68 -19.96
C LYS A 79 16.38 -6.13 -20.01
N LYS A 80 15.49 -7.12 -19.95
CA LYS A 80 15.81 -8.56 -20.02
C LYS A 80 15.33 -9.24 -21.31
N ARG A 81 15.04 -8.46 -22.36
CA ARG A 81 14.96 -8.98 -23.73
C ARG A 81 16.27 -8.74 -24.43
#